data_AF-A0A1C3MWJ7-F1
#
_entry.id   AF-A0A1C3MWJ7-F1
#
_cell.length_a   1.000
_cell.length_b   1.000
_cell.length_c   1.000
_cell.angle_alpha   90.00
_cell.angle_beta   90.00
_cell.angle_gamma   90.00
#
_symmetry.space_group_name_H-M   'P 1'
#
loop_
_entity.id
_entity.type
_entity.pdbx_description
1 polymer ?
#
loop_
_entity_poly.entity_id
_entity_poly.type
_entity_poly.pdbx_seq_one_letter_code
_entity_poly.pdbx_strand_id
1 'polypeptide(L)'
;MPPPNEPRKAPMPPPRPDGLLAIYPHITDRDRHLLHLLDEHHVLTTDQIHRLLFTARRTCQVRLGELRELGLLDRFRFARTGGGNHPWHWTLGHHGQRFQAAVHDRPEPTARASRHRVQRLSANPHLSHLVTVNEFFVRLRAHTRRHPHARLDRWWSETTTTKQFRTITADGHGLWSLDETTVGFWLEADTGTEPLGRLLAKLDRYATLARRVGVRYPVLFWLGSAPREEHLHRMLRGQHGEVTVATATHDTNPADAVWLPIGATSRVGIADLVADHGQPVADNPNFDDDGLFVA
;
A
#
# COMPACT_ATOMS: atom_id res chain seq x y z
N MET A 1 57.42 35.38 -22.00
CA MET A 1 56.07 35.10 -21.45
C MET A 1 55.82 33.61 -21.54
N PRO A 2 55.49 32.91 -20.44
CA PRO A 2 55.07 31.51 -20.53
C PRO A 2 53.64 31.42 -21.11
N PRO A 3 53.27 30.33 -21.78
CA PRO A 3 51.93 30.17 -22.33
C PRO A 3 50.88 30.00 -21.21
N PRO A 4 49.62 30.38 -21.45
CA PRO A 4 48.56 30.24 -20.46
C PRO A 4 48.27 28.77 -20.19
N ASN A 5 48.14 28.46 -18.90
CA ASN A 5 47.84 27.13 -18.39
C ASN A 5 46.42 26.71 -18.82
N GLU A 6 46.29 25.66 -19.61
CA GLU A 6 44.99 25.09 -19.96
C GLU A 6 44.27 24.58 -18.71
N PRO A 7 42.96 24.83 -18.56
CA PRO A 7 42.21 24.28 -17.44
C PRO A 7 42.15 22.76 -17.55
N ARG A 8 42.71 22.06 -16.56
CA ARG A 8 42.52 20.60 -16.39
C ARG A 8 41.03 20.29 -16.38
N LYS A 9 40.55 19.57 -17.41
CA LYS A 9 39.22 18.95 -17.39
C LYS A 9 39.12 18.08 -16.14
N ALA A 10 38.12 18.35 -15.30
CA ALA A 10 37.78 17.48 -14.19
C ALA A 10 37.52 16.05 -14.73
N PRO A 11 37.96 14.99 -14.02
CA PRO A 11 37.71 13.63 -14.45
C PRO A 11 36.20 13.42 -14.60
N MET A 12 35.80 12.89 -15.75
CA MET A 12 34.42 12.50 -16.03
C MET A 12 34.01 11.43 -15.01
N PRO A 13 32.83 11.54 -14.37
CA PRO A 13 32.35 10.49 -13.49
C PRO A 13 32.31 9.16 -14.28
N PRO A 14 32.60 8.03 -13.62
CA PRO A 14 32.59 6.73 -14.30
C PRO A 14 31.24 6.53 -15.01
N PRO A 15 31.24 5.91 -16.20
CA PRO A 15 30.00 5.57 -16.89
C PRO A 15 29.12 4.78 -15.92
N ARG A 16 27.85 5.20 -15.80
CA ARG A 16 26.89 4.46 -15.00
C ARG A 16 26.80 3.03 -15.56
N PRO A 17 26.61 2.01 -14.73
CA PRO A 17 26.41 0.65 -15.21
C PRO A 17 25.32 0.63 -16.28
N ASP A 18 25.70 0.42 -17.54
CA ASP A 18 24.82 0.43 -18.71
C ASP A 18 24.06 -0.90 -18.78
N GLY A 19 23.17 -1.12 -17.80
CA GLY A 19 22.31 -2.29 -17.76
C GLY A 19 21.92 -2.71 -16.34
N LEU A 20 20.75 -3.34 -16.21
CA LEU A 20 20.26 -3.88 -14.95
C LEU A 20 21.26 -4.85 -14.30
N LEU A 21 21.94 -5.67 -15.11
CA LEU A 21 22.91 -6.67 -14.63
C LEU A 21 24.04 -6.07 -13.81
N ALA A 22 24.51 -4.87 -14.18
CA ALA A 22 25.59 -4.22 -13.46
C ALA A 22 25.10 -3.49 -12.18
N ILE A 23 23.78 -3.35 -11.99
CA ILE A 23 23.17 -2.87 -10.73
C ILE A 23 22.97 -4.03 -9.74
N TYR A 24 22.73 -5.26 -10.22
CA TYR A 24 22.32 -6.40 -9.38
C TYR A 24 23.25 -6.70 -8.19
N PRO A 25 24.59 -6.64 -8.32
CA PRO A 25 25.49 -6.86 -7.18
C PRO A 25 25.31 -5.86 -6.03
N HIS A 26 24.64 -4.73 -6.29
CA HIS A 26 24.39 -3.67 -5.32
C HIS A 26 23.00 -3.71 -4.67
N ILE A 27 22.15 -4.68 -5.04
CA ILE A 27 20.76 -4.79 -4.56
C ILE A 27 20.66 -5.92 -3.53
N THR A 28 20.14 -5.63 -2.35
CA THR A 28 19.83 -6.61 -1.31
C THR A 28 18.39 -7.12 -1.41
N ASP A 29 18.05 -8.21 -0.73
CA ASP A 29 16.67 -8.71 -0.69
C ASP A 29 15.67 -7.71 -0.10
N ARG A 30 16.12 -6.89 0.86
CA ARG A 30 15.32 -5.78 1.39
C ARG A 30 14.99 -4.76 0.31
N ASP A 31 15.95 -4.44 -0.55
CA ASP A 31 15.72 -3.48 -1.64
C ASP A 31 14.80 -4.08 -2.69
N ARG A 32 14.95 -5.37 -3.03
CA ARG A 32 14.01 -6.07 -3.92
C ARG A 32 12.59 -6.04 -3.37
N HIS A 33 12.43 -6.27 -2.07
CA HIS A 33 11.12 -6.17 -1.41
C HIS A 33 10.57 -4.73 -1.47
N LEU A 34 11.40 -3.70 -1.25
CA LEU A 34 10.97 -2.31 -1.42
C LEU A 34 10.53 -2.01 -2.86
N LEU A 35 11.27 -2.49 -3.86
CA LEU A 35 10.91 -2.30 -5.27
C LEU A 35 9.57 -2.98 -5.58
N HIS A 36 9.33 -4.16 -5.03
CA HIS A 36 8.04 -4.86 -5.21
C HIS A 36 6.89 -4.08 -4.56
N LEU A 37 7.07 -3.60 -3.32
CA LEU A 37 6.08 -2.77 -2.64
C LEU A 37 5.77 -1.47 -3.41
N LEU A 38 6.78 -0.85 -4.02
CA LEU A 38 6.58 0.37 -4.81
C LEU A 38 6.00 0.10 -6.21
N ASP A 39 6.13 -1.11 -6.75
CA ASP A 39 5.43 -1.51 -7.97
C ASP A 39 3.94 -1.72 -7.70
N GLU A 40 3.62 -2.42 -6.61
CA GLU A 40 2.24 -2.75 -6.21
C GLU A 40 1.49 -1.53 -5.64
N HIS A 41 2.14 -0.71 -4.81
CA HIS A 41 1.50 0.37 -4.06
C HIS A 41 1.88 1.78 -4.52
N HIS A 42 2.69 1.87 -5.59
CA HIS A 42 3.14 3.08 -6.30
C HIS A 42 4.02 4.09 -5.52
N VAL A 43 3.69 4.39 -4.25
CA VAL A 43 4.33 5.43 -3.44
C VAL A 43 4.37 5.10 -1.96
N LEU A 44 5.52 5.31 -1.33
CA LEU A 44 5.66 5.25 0.13
C LEU A 44 6.46 6.45 0.62
N THR A 45 6.12 6.96 1.80
CA THR A 45 6.92 8.02 2.43
C THR A 45 8.19 7.46 3.07
N THR A 46 9.19 8.32 3.33
CA THR A 46 10.39 7.91 4.09
C THR A 46 10.03 7.27 5.44
N ASP A 47 9.01 7.79 6.12
CA ASP A 47 8.56 7.28 7.41
C ASP A 47 7.94 5.89 7.29
N GLN A 48 7.14 5.66 6.26
CA GLN A 48 6.54 4.35 5.96
C GLN A 48 7.61 3.31 5.63
N ILE A 49 8.55 3.65 4.74
CA ILE A 49 9.65 2.74 4.36
C ILE A 49 10.53 2.42 5.58
N HIS A 50 10.83 3.41 6.42
CA HIS A 50 11.59 3.20 7.66
C HIS A 50 10.86 2.20 8.56
N ARG A 51 9.57 2.39 8.84
CA ARG A 51 8.78 1.48 9.69
C ARG A 51 8.73 0.06 9.14
N LEU A 52 8.59 -0.09 7.83
CA LEU A 52 8.53 -1.39 7.16
C LEU A 52 9.86 -2.15 7.21
N LEU A 53 10.95 -1.51 6.78
CA LEU A 53 12.14 -2.23 6.32
C LEU A 53 13.40 -1.98 7.15
N PHE A 54 13.37 -0.99 8.05
CA PHE A 54 14.57 -0.56 8.77
C PHE A 54 14.32 -0.47 10.27
N THR A 55 15.41 -0.55 11.05
CA THR A 55 15.41 -0.26 12.49
C THR A 55 15.78 1.20 12.73
N ALA A 56 16.88 1.65 12.12
CA ALA A 56 17.39 3.01 12.24
C ALA A 56 16.99 3.91 11.05
N ARG A 57 16.45 5.09 11.37
CA ARG A 57 16.01 6.09 10.37
C ARG A 57 17.15 6.56 9.47
N ARG A 58 18.33 6.82 10.05
CA ARG A 58 19.50 7.31 9.29
C ARG A 58 19.94 6.27 8.24
N THR A 59 19.98 4.99 8.62
CA THR A 59 20.31 3.90 7.70
C THR A 59 19.30 3.80 6.55
N CYS A 60 18.01 3.95 6.83
CA CYS A 60 16.97 4.03 5.81
C CYS A 60 17.25 5.18 4.81
N GLN A 61 17.49 6.40 5.31
CA GLN A 61 17.71 7.56 4.45
C GLN A 61 18.96 7.45 3.57
N VAL A 62 20.07 6.92 4.12
CA VAL A 62 21.29 6.66 3.35
C VAL A 62 21.00 5.65 2.24
N ARG A 63 20.37 4.50 2.58
CA ARG A 63 20.07 3.45 1.60
C ARG A 63 19.12 3.93 0.50
N LEU A 64 18.09 4.72 0.84
CA LEU A 64 17.20 5.33 -0.15
C LEU A 64 17.93 6.32 -1.08
N GLY A 65 18.95 7.02 -0.57
CA GLY A 65 19.85 7.84 -1.37
C GLY A 65 20.62 7.02 -2.40
N GLU A 66 21.28 5.95 -1.94
CA GLU A 66 22.04 5.03 -2.80
C GLU A 66 21.16 4.40 -3.90
N LEU A 67 19.98 3.89 -3.54
CA LEU A 67 19.05 3.31 -4.52
C LEU A 67 18.56 4.34 -5.55
N ARG A 68 18.45 5.62 -5.17
CA ARG A 68 18.14 6.70 -6.11
C ARG A 68 19.31 7.03 -7.03
N GLU A 69 20.54 7.01 -6.52
CA GLU A 69 21.74 7.21 -7.35
C GLU A 69 21.91 6.09 -8.38
N LEU A 70 21.52 4.86 -8.02
CA LEU A 70 21.40 3.72 -8.94
C LEU A 70 20.18 3.81 -9.88
N GLY A 71 19.33 4.83 -9.76
CA GLY A 71 18.11 5.02 -10.55
C GLY A 71 17.03 3.96 -10.33
N LEU A 72 17.15 3.16 -9.27
CA LEU A 72 16.13 2.20 -8.84
C LEU A 72 14.93 2.91 -8.21
N LEU A 73 15.17 4.00 -7.50
CA LEU A 73 14.14 4.84 -6.90
C LEU A 73 14.15 6.25 -7.49
N ASP A 74 13.00 6.91 -7.45
CA ASP A 74 12.86 8.35 -7.60
C ASP A 74 12.05 8.92 -6.44
N ARG A 75 12.01 10.24 -6.31
CA ARG A 75 11.29 10.90 -5.22
C ARG A 75 10.82 12.30 -5.57
N PHE A 76 9.74 12.70 -4.92
CA PHE A 76 9.25 14.07 -4.92
C PHE A 76 8.75 14.46 -3.53
N ARG A 77 8.58 15.76 -3.27
CA ARG A 77 7.98 16.29 -2.04
C ARG A 77 7.39 17.67 -2.30
N PHE A 78 6.49 18.09 -1.43
CA PHE A 78 5.89 19.41 -1.48
C PHE A 78 6.34 20.26 -0.31
N ALA A 79 6.41 21.57 -0.52
CA ALA A 79 6.55 22.53 0.57
C ALA A 79 5.27 22.52 1.44
N ARG A 80 5.41 22.76 2.74
CA ARG A 80 4.25 22.89 3.64
C ARG A 80 3.83 24.35 3.73
N THR A 81 2.52 24.60 3.84
CA THR A 81 2.00 25.90 4.28
C THR A 81 2.53 26.19 5.68
N GLY A 82 3.15 27.36 5.87
CA GLY A 82 3.78 27.74 7.15
C GLY A 82 5.25 27.31 7.31
N GLY A 83 5.87 26.73 6.27
CA GLY A 83 7.30 26.47 6.23
C GLY A 83 7.69 25.00 6.42
N GLY A 84 8.87 24.65 5.90
CA GLY A 84 9.36 23.28 5.87
C GLY A 84 8.82 22.48 4.68
N ASN A 85 9.10 21.18 4.67
CA ASN A 85 8.71 20.27 3.60
C ASN A 85 7.95 19.07 4.16
N HIS A 86 7.00 18.55 3.39
CA HIS A 86 6.45 17.22 3.61
C HIS A 86 7.56 16.15 3.49
N PRO A 87 7.37 14.96 4.09
CA PRO A 87 8.28 13.84 3.87
C PRO A 87 8.49 13.55 2.37
N TRP A 88 9.65 13.01 2.02
CA TRP A 88 9.87 12.50 0.67
C TRP A 88 8.89 11.37 0.38
N HIS A 89 8.25 11.46 -0.78
CA HIS A 89 7.45 10.41 -1.39
C HIS A 89 8.37 9.66 -2.36
N TRP A 90 8.56 8.38 -2.13
CA TRP A 90 9.44 7.51 -2.92
C TRP A 90 8.62 6.65 -3.85
N THR A 91 9.11 6.48 -5.07
CA THR A 91 8.50 5.67 -6.14
C THR A 91 9.59 4.95 -6.93
N LEU A 92 9.21 4.05 -7.83
CA LEU A 92 10.17 3.40 -8.73
C LEU A 92 10.79 4.41 -9.69
N GLY A 93 12.13 4.47 -9.67
CA GLY A 93 12.92 5.12 -10.70
C GLY A 93 12.94 4.29 -11.99
N HIS A 94 13.56 4.82 -13.03
CA HIS A 94 13.56 4.15 -14.34
C HIS A 94 14.13 2.72 -14.28
N HIS A 95 15.28 2.50 -13.62
CA HIS A 95 15.84 1.15 -13.49
C HIS A 95 14.99 0.26 -12.58
N GLY A 96 14.32 0.83 -11.56
CA GLY A 96 13.39 0.07 -10.72
C GLY A 96 12.17 -0.42 -11.50
N GLN A 97 11.61 0.43 -12.37
CA GLN A 97 10.51 0.04 -13.25
C GLN A 97 10.93 -1.02 -14.27
N ARG A 98 12.15 -0.92 -14.83
CA ARG A 98 12.70 -1.96 -15.71
C ARG A 98 12.92 -3.28 -14.98
N PHE A 99 13.44 -3.22 -13.75
CA PHE A 99 13.63 -4.39 -12.89
C PHE A 99 12.31 -5.12 -12.65
N GLN A 100 11.26 -4.40 -12.25
CA GLN A 100 9.93 -4.97 -12.01
C GLN A 100 9.25 -5.43 -13.29
N ALA A 101 9.47 -4.74 -14.41
CA ALA A 101 9.00 -5.22 -15.70
C ALA A 101 9.60 -6.59 -16.04
N ALA A 102 10.90 -6.79 -15.83
CA ALA A 102 11.56 -8.08 -16.06
C ALA A 102 11.07 -9.17 -15.09
N VAL A 103 10.90 -8.86 -13.80
CA VAL A 103 10.39 -9.83 -12.79
C VAL A 103 9.01 -10.38 -13.16
N HIS A 104 8.18 -9.56 -13.80
CA HIS A 104 6.78 -9.88 -14.07
C HIS A 104 6.48 -10.07 -15.56
N ASP A 105 7.51 -10.29 -16.40
CA ASP A 105 7.41 -10.47 -17.85
C ASP A 105 6.56 -9.39 -18.56
N ARG A 106 6.72 -8.13 -18.12
CA ARG A 106 6.08 -6.95 -18.71
C ARG A 106 7.03 -6.27 -19.71
N PRO A 107 6.49 -5.59 -20.74
CA PRO A 107 7.31 -4.81 -21.66
C PRO A 107 8.17 -3.77 -20.94
N GLU A 108 9.44 -3.67 -21.34
CA GLU A 108 10.38 -2.73 -20.73
C GLU A 108 9.92 -1.28 -20.95
N PRO A 109 9.80 -0.44 -19.90
CA PRO A 109 9.38 0.94 -20.05
C PRO A 109 10.51 1.81 -20.61
N THR A 110 10.18 2.77 -21.47
CA THR A 110 11.14 3.80 -21.90
C THR A 110 11.44 4.80 -20.78
N ALA A 111 12.61 5.45 -20.83
CA ALA A 111 12.95 6.50 -19.86
C ALA A 111 11.93 7.66 -19.84
N ARG A 112 11.34 8.00 -20.99
CA ARG A 112 10.26 9.00 -21.08
C ARG A 112 9.01 8.52 -20.35
N ALA A 113 8.58 7.28 -20.59
CA ALA A 113 7.41 6.72 -19.92
C ALA A 113 7.61 6.68 -18.39
N SER A 114 8.80 6.29 -17.92
CA SER A 114 9.12 6.28 -16.50
C SER A 114 9.02 7.67 -15.86
N ARG A 115 9.59 8.70 -16.50
CA ARG A 115 9.46 10.09 -16.01
C ARG A 115 8.01 10.57 -15.96
N HIS A 116 7.22 10.27 -16.99
CA HIS A 116 5.81 10.64 -17.02
C HIS A 116 5.00 9.94 -15.92
N ARG A 117 5.32 8.69 -15.54
CA ARG A 117 4.66 8.01 -14.40
C ARG A 117 4.88 8.78 -13.10
N VAL A 118 6.12 9.16 -12.80
CA VAL A 118 6.47 9.92 -11.59
C VAL A 118 5.76 11.28 -11.58
N GLN A 119 5.76 11.99 -12.71
CA GLN A 119 5.07 13.28 -12.84
C GLN A 119 3.55 13.15 -12.61
N ARG A 120 2.90 12.18 -13.26
CA ARG A 120 1.46 11.92 -13.03
C ARG A 120 1.15 11.58 -11.58
N LEU A 121 1.99 10.78 -10.94
CA LEU A 121 1.81 10.43 -9.53
C LEU A 121 1.97 11.65 -8.63
N SER A 122 2.96 12.51 -8.90
CA SER A 122 3.16 13.75 -8.14
C SER A 122 2.03 14.78 -8.34
N ALA A 123 1.33 14.73 -9.47
CA ALA A 123 0.18 15.57 -9.76
C ALA A 123 -1.17 14.88 -9.47
N ASN A 124 -1.16 13.68 -8.88
CA ASN A 124 -2.37 12.90 -8.65
C ASN A 124 -3.21 13.56 -7.53
N PRO A 125 -4.47 13.98 -7.79
CA PRO A 125 -5.34 14.55 -6.76
C PRO A 125 -5.65 13.57 -5.62
N HIS A 126 -5.54 12.26 -5.86
CA HIS A 126 -5.74 11.19 -4.87
C HIS A 126 -4.44 10.74 -4.18
N LEU A 127 -3.34 11.48 -4.32
CA LEU A 127 -2.07 11.09 -3.70
C LEU A 127 -2.19 10.96 -2.17
N SER A 128 -2.90 11.88 -1.51
CA SER A 128 -3.10 11.80 -0.05
C SER A 128 -3.87 10.54 0.34
N HIS A 129 -4.89 10.16 -0.45
CA HIS A 129 -5.65 8.93 -0.25
C HIS A 129 -4.76 7.70 -0.39
N LEU A 130 -3.96 7.62 -1.45
CA LEU A 130 -3.02 6.52 -1.67
C LEU A 130 -2.00 6.38 -0.53
N VAL A 131 -1.46 7.50 -0.03
CA VAL A 131 -0.53 7.49 1.12
C VAL A 131 -1.24 7.01 2.40
N THR A 132 -2.50 7.39 2.61
CA THR A 132 -3.32 6.91 3.74
C THR A 132 -3.60 5.42 3.65
N VAL A 133 -4.01 4.91 2.49
CA VAL A 133 -4.20 3.47 2.26
C VAL A 133 -2.91 2.71 2.58
N ASN A 134 -1.77 3.19 2.09
CA ASN A 134 -0.48 2.56 2.37
C ASN A 134 -0.11 2.64 3.85
N GLU A 135 -0.45 3.72 4.56
CA GLU A 135 -0.21 3.85 6.00
C GLU A 135 -0.95 2.77 6.80
N PHE A 136 -2.17 2.40 6.39
CA PHE A 136 -2.94 1.35 7.04
C PHE A 136 -2.16 0.03 7.12
N PHE A 137 -1.74 -0.47 5.96
CA PHE A 137 -1.01 -1.74 5.88
C PHE A 137 0.42 -1.64 6.41
N VAL A 138 1.06 -0.46 6.30
CA VAL A 138 2.35 -0.19 6.98
C VAL A 138 2.21 -0.39 8.48
N ARG A 139 1.13 0.08 9.10
CA ARG A 139 0.89 -0.10 10.54
C ARG A 139 0.65 -1.56 10.90
N LEU A 140 -0.14 -2.30 10.11
CA LEU A 140 -0.32 -3.75 10.29
C LEU A 140 1.02 -4.49 10.21
N ARG A 141 1.80 -4.26 9.14
CA ARG A 141 3.11 -4.90 8.96
C ARG A 141 4.09 -4.52 10.05
N ALA A 142 4.12 -3.26 10.49
CA ALA A 142 4.96 -2.82 11.60
C ALA A 142 4.54 -3.45 12.94
N HIS A 143 3.26 -3.74 13.13
CA HIS A 143 2.77 -4.46 14.31
C HIS A 143 3.33 -5.89 14.38
N THR A 144 3.35 -6.63 13.25
CA THR A 144 3.90 -8.01 13.20
C THR A 144 5.34 -8.13 13.69
N ARG A 145 6.15 -7.06 13.52
CA ARG A 145 7.56 -7.06 13.96
C ARG A 145 7.73 -7.16 15.48
N ARG A 146 6.70 -6.77 16.25
CA ARG A 146 6.70 -6.78 17.71
C ARG A 146 5.80 -7.88 18.30
N HIS A 147 5.03 -8.56 17.45
CA HIS A 147 4.02 -9.54 17.85
C HIS A 147 4.18 -10.76 16.94
N PRO A 148 5.00 -11.77 17.33
CA PRO A 148 5.29 -12.93 16.50
C PRO A 148 4.06 -13.76 16.09
N HIS A 149 2.98 -13.66 16.88
CA HIS A 149 1.69 -14.31 16.65
C HIS A 149 0.84 -13.62 15.58
N ALA A 150 1.18 -12.38 15.20
CA ALA A 150 0.45 -11.59 14.23
C ALA A 150 1.17 -11.59 12.89
N ARG A 151 0.43 -11.84 11.80
CA ARG A 151 0.94 -11.85 10.43
C ARG A 151 0.02 -11.09 9.50
N LEU A 152 0.64 -10.33 8.59
CA LEU A 152 -0.03 -9.80 7.41
C LEU A 152 0.40 -10.68 6.23
N ASP A 153 -0.41 -11.69 5.95
CA ASP A 153 -0.11 -12.73 4.96
C ASP A 153 -0.32 -12.25 3.54
N ARG A 154 -1.27 -11.32 3.34
CA ARG A 154 -1.57 -10.71 2.04
C ARG A 154 -1.75 -9.20 2.17
N TRP A 155 -1.23 -8.46 1.21
CA TRP A 155 -1.49 -7.03 1.02
C TRP A 155 -1.60 -6.75 -0.49
N TRP A 156 -2.83 -6.59 -0.97
CA TRP A 156 -3.11 -6.20 -2.35
C TRP A 156 -3.55 -4.74 -2.42
N SER A 157 -3.06 -4.04 -3.45
CA SER A 157 -3.52 -2.69 -3.80
C SER A 157 -4.96 -2.71 -4.33
N GLU A 158 -5.56 -1.52 -4.50
CA GLU A 158 -6.82 -1.35 -5.25
C GLU A 158 -6.76 -2.01 -6.64
N THR A 159 -5.63 -1.86 -7.34
CA THR A 159 -5.46 -2.38 -8.71
C THR A 159 -5.50 -3.91 -8.72
N THR A 160 -4.74 -4.55 -7.84
CA THR A 160 -4.72 -6.01 -7.73
C THR A 160 -6.04 -6.53 -7.20
N THR A 161 -6.62 -5.87 -6.19
CA THR A 161 -7.93 -6.26 -5.62
C THR A 161 -9.03 -6.19 -6.66
N THR A 162 -9.10 -5.11 -7.44
CA THR A 162 -10.09 -4.97 -8.52
C THR A 162 -9.87 -5.98 -9.64
N LYS A 163 -8.60 -6.30 -9.96
CA LYS A 163 -8.28 -7.32 -10.96
C LYS A 163 -8.76 -8.71 -10.53
N GLN A 164 -8.56 -9.06 -9.26
CA GLN A 164 -8.94 -10.38 -8.72
C GLN A 164 -10.45 -10.45 -8.44
N PHE A 165 -11.01 -9.43 -7.80
CA PHE A 165 -12.42 -9.35 -7.40
C PHE A 165 -13.18 -8.30 -8.22
N ARG A 166 -13.32 -8.54 -9.53
CA ARG A 166 -13.86 -7.63 -10.58
C ARG A 166 -15.11 -6.82 -10.24
N THR A 167 -15.92 -7.27 -9.28
CA THR A 167 -17.21 -6.64 -8.92
C THR A 167 -17.05 -5.51 -7.89
N ILE A 168 -15.89 -5.41 -7.23
CA ILE A 168 -15.62 -4.42 -6.19
C ILE A 168 -14.41 -3.55 -6.56
N THR A 169 -14.29 -2.42 -5.87
CA THR A 169 -13.16 -1.48 -6.01
C THR A 169 -12.80 -1.02 -4.60
N ALA A 170 -12.29 -1.97 -3.80
CA ALA A 170 -11.77 -1.69 -2.48
C ALA A 170 -10.43 -0.96 -2.61
N ASP A 171 -10.11 -0.07 -1.68
CA ASP A 171 -8.82 0.62 -1.68
C ASP A 171 -7.65 -0.33 -1.44
N GLY A 172 -7.93 -1.45 -0.76
CA GLY A 172 -7.00 -2.57 -0.63
C GLY A 172 -7.69 -3.81 -0.06
N HIS A 173 -6.97 -4.92 -0.12
CA HIS A 173 -7.38 -6.21 0.46
C HIS A 173 -6.23 -6.79 1.27
N GLY A 174 -6.56 -7.41 2.40
CA GLY A 174 -5.57 -8.08 3.23
C GLY A 174 -6.06 -9.39 3.83
N LEU A 175 -5.11 -10.25 4.15
CA LEU A 175 -5.29 -11.41 5.03
C LEU A 175 -4.47 -11.15 6.30
N TRP A 176 -5.17 -11.02 7.42
CA TRP A 176 -4.57 -10.81 8.74
C TRP A 176 -4.73 -12.07 9.57
N SER A 177 -3.61 -12.62 10.03
CA SER A 177 -3.62 -13.77 10.94
C SER A 177 -3.17 -13.36 12.33
N LEU A 178 -3.88 -13.86 13.33
CA LEU A 178 -3.49 -13.80 14.74
C LEU A 178 -3.66 -15.20 15.32
N ASP A 179 -2.56 -15.78 15.77
CA ASP A 179 -2.49 -17.20 16.14
C ASP A 179 -3.00 -18.08 14.98
N GLU A 180 -4.02 -18.92 15.22
CA GLU A 180 -4.59 -19.83 14.22
C GLU A 180 -5.74 -19.20 13.42
N THR A 181 -6.12 -17.95 13.72
CA THR A 181 -7.25 -17.28 13.08
C THR A 181 -6.77 -16.37 11.97
N THR A 182 -7.16 -16.67 10.74
CA THR A 182 -6.96 -15.79 9.58
C THR A 182 -8.28 -15.11 9.22
N VAL A 183 -8.26 -13.77 9.12
CA VAL A 183 -9.38 -12.96 8.68
C VAL A 183 -8.99 -12.21 7.40
N GLY A 184 -9.74 -12.46 6.33
CA GLY A 184 -9.69 -11.60 5.15
C GLY A 184 -10.51 -10.33 5.36
N PHE A 185 -10.08 -9.20 4.81
CA PHE A 185 -10.80 -7.93 4.96
C PHE A 185 -10.68 -7.05 3.72
N TRP A 186 -11.73 -6.27 3.44
CA TRP A 186 -11.70 -5.18 2.47
C TRP A 186 -11.39 -3.86 3.19
N LEU A 187 -10.50 -3.05 2.65
CA LEU A 187 -10.22 -1.72 3.17
C LEU A 187 -10.91 -0.64 2.34
N GLU A 188 -11.56 0.28 3.04
CA GLU A 188 -12.05 1.56 2.51
C GLU A 188 -11.48 2.67 3.40
N ALA A 189 -10.41 3.31 2.96
CA ALA A 189 -9.76 4.39 3.70
C ALA A 189 -10.42 5.72 3.32
N ASP A 190 -10.78 6.52 4.30
CA ASP A 190 -11.45 7.78 4.02
C ASP A 190 -10.59 8.97 4.42
N THR A 191 -10.23 9.81 3.45
CA THR A 191 -9.55 11.09 3.67
C THR A 191 -10.52 12.28 3.81
N GLY A 192 -11.81 12.02 4.01
CA GLY A 192 -12.84 13.07 4.15
C GLY A 192 -13.25 13.77 2.85
N THR A 193 -12.77 13.29 1.69
CA THR A 193 -12.97 13.93 0.38
C THR A 193 -14.25 13.49 -0.34
N GLU A 194 -14.87 12.40 0.08
CA GLU A 194 -16.06 11.82 -0.55
C GLU A 194 -17.29 11.90 0.39
N PRO A 195 -18.52 12.12 -0.09
CA PRO A 195 -19.71 12.05 0.74
C PRO A 195 -19.96 10.62 1.26
N LEU A 196 -20.33 10.47 2.55
CA LEU A 196 -20.58 9.15 3.17
C LEU A 196 -21.64 8.32 2.44
N GLY A 197 -22.66 8.94 1.85
CA GLY A 197 -23.67 8.23 1.05
C GLY A 197 -23.09 7.46 -0.13
N ARG A 198 -21.97 7.92 -0.69
CA ARG A 198 -21.28 7.22 -1.78
C ARG A 198 -20.46 6.03 -1.27
N LEU A 199 -19.90 6.11 -0.05
CA LEU A 199 -19.29 4.96 0.62
C LEU A 199 -20.33 3.87 0.89
N LEU A 200 -21.53 4.26 1.35
CA LEU A 200 -22.63 3.31 1.59
C LEU A 200 -23.10 2.61 0.32
N ALA A 201 -23.19 3.32 -0.80
CA ALA A 201 -23.53 2.73 -2.09
C ALA A 201 -22.52 1.67 -2.57
N LYS A 202 -21.28 1.64 -2.02
CA LYS A 202 -20.33 0.57 -2.32
C LYS A 202 -20.73 -0.76 -1.67
N LEU A 203 -21.46 -0.75 -0.55
CA LEU A 203 -21.83 -1.95 0.20
C LEU A 203 -22.69 -2.93 -0.62
N ASP A 204 -23.52 -2.43 -1.53
CA ASP A 204 -24.31 -3.27 -2.44
C ASP A 204 -23.44 -4.15 -3.35
N ARG A 205 -22.27 -3.62 -3.77
CA ARG A 205 -21.30 -4.37 -4.58
C ARG A 205 -20.63 -5.47 -3.76
N TYR A 206 -20.29 -5.20 -2.50
CA TYR A 206 -19.75 -6.22 -1.58
C TYR A 206 -20.78 -7.30 -1.28
N ALA A 207 -22.05 -6.94 -1.06
CA ALA A 207 -23.12 -7.91 -0.88
C ALA A 207 -23.32 -8.79 -2.13
N THR A 208 -23.21 -8.18 -3.32
CA THR A 208 -23.27 -8.91 -4.59
C THR A 208 -22.11 -9.88 -4.76
N LEU A 209 -20.89 -9.47 -4.39
CA LEU A 209 -19.72 -10.35 -4.38
C LEU A 209 -19.94 -11.55 -3.45
N ALA A 210 -20.39 -11.30 -2.22
CA ALA A 210 -20.68 -12.34 -1.24
C ALA A 210 -21.69 -13.37 -1.74
N ARG A 211 -22.76 -12.94 -2.40
CA ARG A 211 -23.77 -13.84 -2.97
C ARG A 211 -23.27 -14.64 -4.18
N ARG A 212 -22.36 -14.07 -4.99
CA ARG A 212 -21.89 -14.71 -6.23
C ARG A 212 -20.70 -15.64 -6.02
N VAL A 213 -19.75 -15.23 -5.19
CA VAL A 213 -18.45 -15.93 -4.99
C VAL A 213 -18.42 -16.66 -3.65
N GLY A 214 -19.28 -16.30 -2.69
CA GLY A 214 -19.32 -16.90 -1.36
C GLY A 214 -18.33 -16.29 -0.36
N VAL A 215 -17.45 -15.39 -0.81
CA VAL A 215 -16.49 -14.67 0.06
C VAL A 215 -17.21 -13.60 0.87
N ARG A 216 -17.17 -13.72 2.21
CA ARG A 216 -17.79 -12.77 3.14
C ARG A 216 -16.73 -12.19 4.07
N TYR A 217 -16.06 -11.15 3.61
CA TYR A 217 -15.09 -10.43 4.43
C TYR A 217 -15.68 -9.14 5.00
N PRO A 218 -15.29 -8.74 6.23
CA PRO A 218 -15.62 -7.43 6.75
C PRO A 218 -15.08 -6.31 5.85
N VAL A 219 -15.90 -5.29 5.63
CA VAL A 219 -15.47 -4.02 5.06
C VAL A 219 -15.03 -3.11 6.21
N LEU A 220 -13.74 -2.81 6.25
CA LEU A 220 -13.10 -1.95 7.23
C LEU A 220 -13.09 -0.52 6.72
N PHE A 221 -13.88 0.36 7.34
CA PHE A 221 -13.79 1.79 7.07
C PHE A 221 -12.80 2.46 8.03
N TRP A 222 -11.71 2.98 7.48
CA TRP A 222 -10.70 3.68 8.25
C TRP A 222 -10.82 5.19 8.03
N LEU A 223 -11.38 5.89 9.00
CA LEU A 223 -11.96 7.22 8.83
C LEU A 223 -11.06 8.34 9.39
N GLY A 224 -11.12 9.51 8.76
CA GLY A 224 -10.29 10.65 9.16
C GLY A 224 -10.61 11.24 10.55
N SER A 225 -11.79 10.96 11.14
CA SER A 225 -12.16 11.51 12.45
C SER A 225 -13.31 10.78 13.14
N ALA A 226 -13.39 10.90 14.47
CA ALA A 226 -14.48 10.34 15.27
C ALA A 226 -15.88 10.91 14.93
N PRO A 227 -16.07 12.23 14.71
CA PRO A 227 -17.38 12.75 14.26
C PRO A 227 -17.85 12.14 12.94
N ARG A 228 -16.91 11.79 12.06
CA ARG A 228 -17.21 11.14 10.79
C ARG A 228 -17.59 9.67 10.97
N GLU A 229 -16.91 8.97 11.88
CA GLU A 229 -17.30 7.63 12.34
C GLU A 229 -18.72 7.63 12.92
N GLU A 230 -19.03 8.53 13.84
CA GLU A 230 -20.37 8.66 14.43
C GLU A 230 -21.44 8.94 13.38
N HIS A 231 -21.17 9.80 12.40
CA HIS A 231 -22.10 10.06 11.30
C HIS A 231 -22.33 8.81 10.46
N LEU A 232 -21.27 8.07 10.08
CA LEU A 232 -21.40 6.82 9.34
C LEU A 232 -22.26 5.80 10.11
N HIS A 233 -21.99 5.63 11.41
CA HIS A 233 -22.80 4.76 12.28
C HIS A 233 -24.27 5.20 12.31
N ARG A 234 -24.56 6.50 12.44
CA ARG A 234 -25.95 7.01 12.40
C ARG A 234 -26.66 6.70 11.09
N MET A 235 -25.97 6.79 9.95
CA MET A 235 -26.55 6.48 8.64
C MET A 235 -26.81 4.98 8.46
N LEU A 236 -25.99 4.13 9.09
CA LEU A 236 -26.11 2.66 9.04
C LEU A 236 -27.10 2.10 10.07
N ARG A 237 -27.57 2.89 11.04
CA ARG A 237 -28.57 2.44 12.02
C ARG A 237 -29.84 1.99 11.31
N GLY A 238 -30.25 0.74 11.57
CA GLY A 238 -31.45 0.13 10.98
C GLY A 238 -31.21 -0.48 9.59
N GLN A 239 -30.00 -0.39 9.04
CA GLN A 239 -29.60 -1.15 7.85
C GLN A 239 -28.97 -2.47 8.30
N HIS A 240 -29.72 -3.55 8.19
CA HIS A 240 -29.20 -4.90 8.39
C HIS A 240 -28.63 -5.39 7.05
N GLY A 241 -27.36 -5.08 6.81
CA GLY A 241 -26.66 -5.52 5.60
C GLY A 241 -26.14 -6.96 5.75
N GLU A 242 -26.10 -7.71 4.64
CA GLU A 242 -25.43 -9.01 4.53
C GLU A 242 -23.90 -8.93 4.68
N VAL A 243 -23.35 -7.71 4.75
CA VAL A 243 -21.92 -7.41 4.79
C VAL A 243 -21.54 -6.94 6.19
N THR A 244 -20.59 -7.62 6.82
CA THR A 244 -19.98 -7.16 8.07
C THR A 244 -19.25 -5.84 7.80
N VAL A 245 -19.52 -4.82 8.60
CA VAL A 245 -18.84 -3.53 8.51
C VAL A 245 -18.27 -3.19 9.88
N ALA A 246 -17.03 -2.73 9.92
CA ALA A 246 -16.40 -2.21 11.13
C ALA A 246 -15.64 -0.92 10.84
N THR A 247 -15.62 -0.01 11.81
CA THR A 247 -15.01 1.31 11.66
C THR A 247 -13.89 1.54 12.65
N ALA A 248 -12.88 2.28 12.24
CA ALA A 248 -11.85 2.82 13.12
C ALA A 248 -11.37 4.17 12.57
N THR A 249 -10.61 4.92 13.36
CA THR A 249 -10.11 6.26 12.97
C THR A 249 -8.61 6.28 12.73
N HIS A 250 -8.12 7.22 11.91
CA HIS A 250 -6.72 7.30 11.47
C HIS A 250 -5.69 7.50 12.60
N ASP A 251 -6.12 7.97 13.76
CA ASP A 251 -5.30 8.14 14.96
C ASP A 251 -5.07 6.82 15.72
N THR A 252 -5.86 5.78 15.43
CA THR A 252 -5.72 4.45 16.02
C THR A 252 -4.76 3.55 15.23
N ASN A 253 -4.24 2.50 15.87
CA ASN A 253 -3.45 1.48 15.19
C ASN A 253 -4.36 0.32 14.76
N PRO A 254 -4.49 0.01 13.45
CA PRO A 254 -5.48 -0.93 12.95
C PRO A 254 -5.28 -2.39 13.38
N ALA A 255 -4.09 -2.74 13.89
CA ALA A 255 -3.84 -4.08 14.42
C ALA A 255 -4.38 -4.29 15.85
N ASP A 256 -4.69 -3.21 16.57
CA ASP A 256 -5.17 -3.30 17.94
C ASP A 256 -6.71 -3.48 17.96
N ALA A 257 -7.30 -3.66 19.15
CA ALA A 257 -8.75 -3.79 19.32
C ALA A 257 -9.48 -2.44 19.15
N VAL A 258 -9.44 -1.90 17.93
CA VAL A 258 -9.90 -0.54 17.60
C VAL A 258 -11.12 -0.55 16.69
N TRP A 259 -11.56 -1.70 16.19
CA TRP A 259 -12.63 -1.79 15.22
C TRP A 259 -13.98 -1.81 15.91
N LEU A 260 -14.87 -0.87 15.60
CA LEU A 260 -16.25 -0.87 16.10
C LEU A 260 -17.17 -1.46 15.03
N PRO A 261 -17.65 -2.70 15.17
CA PRO A 261 -18.64 -3.27 14.27
C PRO A 261 -19.95 -2.47 14.31
N ILE A 262 -20.65 -2.38 13.18
CA ILE A 262 -21.97 -1.72 13.14
C ILE A 262 -22.94 -2.45 14.08
N GLY A 263 -23.59 -1.70 14.96
CA GLY A 263 -24.54 -2.23 15.95
C GLY A 263 -23.89 -2.77 17.23
N ALA A 264 -22.56 -2.84 17.31
CA ALA A 264 -21.85 -3.20 18.53
C ALA A 264 -21.61 -1.97 19.43
N THR A 265 -21.30 -2.24 20.71
CA THR A 265 -20.96 -1.21 21.71
C THR A 265 -19.49 -1.27 22.15
N SER A 266 -18.76 -2.29 21.73
CA SER A 266 -17.34 -2.49 22.05
C SER A 266 -16.49 -2.57 20.78
N ARG A 267 -15.24 -2.10 20.89
CA ARG A 267 -14.24 -2.29 19.83
C ARG A 267 -13.58 -3.67 19.96
N VAL A 268 -13.20 -4.25 18.82
CA VAL A 268 -12.61 -5.58 18.69
C VAL A 268 -11.39 -5.54 17.78
N GLY A 269 -10.58 -6.60 17.79
CA GLY A 269 -9.47 -6.75 16.85
C GLY A 269 -9.95 -7.25 15.48
N ILE A 270 -9.10 -7.17 14.45
CA ILE A 270 -9.43 -7.71 13.11
C ILE A 270 -9.71 -9.22 13.20
N ALA A 271 -8.95 -9.96 14.02
CA ALA A 271 -9.09 -11.40 14.18
C ALA A 271 -10.41 -11.83 14.85
N ASP A 272 -11.11 -10.90 15.52
CA ASP A 272 -12.40 -11.17 16.16
C ASP A 272 -13.59 -10.89 15.23
N LEU A 273 -13.33 -10.37 14.02
CA LEU A 273 -14.37 -10.08 13.04
C LEU A 273 -14.76 -11.34 12.27
N VAL A 274 -16.07 -11.49 12.04
CA VAL A 274 -16.60 -12.61 11.26
C VAL A 274 -16.16 -12.48 9.80
N ALA A 275 -15.47 -13.50 9.31
CA ALA A 275 -15.07 -13.65 7.93
C ALA A 275 -15.31 -15.09 7.43
N ASP A 276 -15.67 -15.21 6.15
CA ASP A 276 -15.77 -16.48 5.42
C ASP A 276 -14.96 -16.36 4.13
N HIS A 277 -13.97 -17.23 3.96
CA HIS A 277 -13.10 -17.23 2.78
C HIS A 277 -13.78 -17.81 1.54
N GLY A 278 -14.98 -18.38 1.67
CA GLY A 278 -15.64 -19.14 0.63
C GLY A 278 -14.98 -20.49 0.37
N GLN A 279 -15.51 -21.25 -0.58
CA GLN A 279 -14.97 -22.56 -0.95
C GLN A 279 -13.77 -22.40 -1.90
N PRO A 280 -12.79 -23.33 -1.88
CA PRO A 280 -11.67 -23.37 -2.81
C PRO A 280 -12.14 -23.88 -4.18
N VAL A 281 -12.86 -23.03 -4.91
CA VAL A 281 -13.33 -23.27 -6.28
C VAL A 281 -12.65 -22.28 -7.22
N ALA A 282 -12.56 -22.62 -8.51
CA ALA A 282 -11.86 -21.82 -9.51
C ALA A 282 -12.34 -20.35 -9.59
N ASP A 283 -13.61 -20.09 -9.27
CA ASP A 283 -14.18 -18.74 -9.26
C ASP A 283 -13.83 -17.92 -8.00
N ASN A 284 -13.16 -18.51 -7.01
CA ASN A 284 -12.73 -17.86 -5.77
C ASN A 284 -11.24 -17.46 -5.83
N PRO A 285 -10.93 -16.16 -6.05
CA PRO A 285 -9.55 -15.68 -6.20
C PRO A 285 -8.69 -15.77 -4.93
N ASN A 286 -9.25 -16.23 -3.81
CA ASN A 286 -8.49 -16.43 -2.59
C ASN A 286 -7.55 -17.62 -2.67
N PHE A 287 -7.89 -18.62 -3.48
CA PHE A 287 -7.21 -19.90 -3.54
C PHE A 287 -6.52 -20.11 -4.89
N ASP A 288 -5.39 -20.78 -4.89
CA ASP A 288 -4.78 -21.33 -6.09
C ASP A 288 -5.44 -22.69 -6.48
N ASP A 289 -4.94 -23.30 -7.55
CA ASP A 289 -5.46 -24.58 -8.05
C ASP A 289 -5.29 -25.74 -7.04
N ASP A 290 -4.40 -25.59 -6.06
CA ASP A 290 -4.16 -26.55 -4.97
C ASP A 290 -5.03 -26.26 -3.73
N GLY A 291 -5.86 -25.21 -3.78
CA GLY A 291 -6.73 -24.81 -2.67
C GLY A 291 -6.00 -24.07 -1.56
N LEU A 292 -4.78 -23.58 -1.80
CA LEU A 292 -3.99 -22.80 -0.85
C LEU A 292 -4.22 -21.30 -1.04
N PHE A 293 -4.07 -20.51 0.03
CA PHE A 293 -4.22 -19.05 -0.09
C PHE A 293 -3.16 -18.45 -1.01
N VAL A 294 -3.61 -17.68 -2.00
CA VAL A 294 -2.73 -16.86 -2.82
C VAL A 294 -2.10 -15.75 -1.96
N ALA A 295 -0.80 -15.49 -2.12
CA ALA A 295 -0.10 -14.44 -1.38
C ALA A 295 -0.44 -13.01 -1.85
#